data_AF-A0A8R1U270-F1
#
_entry.id   AF-A0A8R1U270-F1
#
_cell.length_a   1.000
_cell.length_b   1.000
_cell.length_c   1.000
_cell.angle_alpha   90.00
_cell.angle_beta   90.00
_cell.angle_gamma   90.00
#
_symmetry.space_group_name_H-M   'P 1'
#
loop_
_entity.id
_entity.type
_entity.pdbx_description
1 polymer ?
#
loop_
_entity_poly.entity_id
_entity_poly.type
_entity_poly.pdbx_seq_one_letter_code
_entity_poly.pdbx_strand_id
1 'polypeptide(L)'
;MSVRRKNTRVVTGVKSIGIKTVDEYFKQAIAPLAVSIEMRGVLESALVKWRNDCGIGPAGTIRQGLRLMLARTKTAALNVSPPNSPHKSHNSTELVNNTPSFAICSDEKTYPMIVTRGVFPAQLQKTFDSMSELLDICAKILVNTDPLLTKLEEATKRITECNDGLSQLCANAGLHGVKAARACENFAWNVRLLKTHLTLMNKTQTEANNIVTQVSCFVFFFNFSFYF
;
A
#
# COMPACT_ATOMS: atom_id res chain seq x y z
N MET A 1 5.46 31.12 -0.06
CA MET A 1 5.21 29.75 -0.62
C MET A 1 6.47 28.85 -0.73
N SER A 2 7.56 29.10 0.02
CA SER A 2 8.87 28.46 -0.27
C SER A 2 9.14 27.13 0.47
N VAL A 3 8.68 26.99 1.72
CA VAL A 3 9.07 25.85 2.59
C VAL A 3 8.50 24.51 2.10
N ARG A 4 7.21 24.49 1.73
CA ARG A 4 6.54 23.25 1.27
C ARG A 4 7.19 22.68 0.00
N ARG A 5 7.49 23.54 -0.99
CA ARG A 5 8.19 23.15 -2.24
C ARG A 5 9.61 22.63 -1.99
N LYS A 6 10.34 23.26 -1.05
CA LYS A 6 11.70 22.84 -0.69
C LYS A 6 11.70 21.46 -0.03
N ASN A 7 10.75 21.23 0.88
CA ASN A 7 10.59 19.93 1.53
C ASN A 7 10.21 18.84 0.53
N THR A 8 9.28 19.11 -0.39
CA THR A 8 8.87 18.12 -1.41
C THR A 8 10.03 17.74 -2.35
N ARG A 9 10.91 18.67 -2.73
CA ARG A 9 12.11 18.33 -3.54
C ARG A 9 13.09 17.44 -2.79
N VAL A 10 13.25 17.65 -1.49
CA VAL A 10 14.11 16.79 -0.65
C VAL A 10 13.50 15.40 -0.53
N VAL A 11 12.18 15.32 -0.34
CA VAL A 11 11.44 14.05 -0.27
C VAL A 11 11.53 13.28 -1.58
N THR A 12 11.43 13.95 -2.73
CA THR A 12 11.51 13.27 -4.02
C THR A 12 12.93 12.98 -4.49
N GLY A 13 13.92 13.77 -4.07
CA GLY A 13 15.31 13.63 -4.53
C GLY A 13 15.59 14.21 -5.92
N VAL A 14 14.65 14.98 -6.50
CA VAL A 14 14.79 15.64 -7.80
C VAL A 14 15.76 16.83 -7.69
N LYS A 15 16.81 16.84 -8.52
CA LYS A 15 17.87 17.85 -8.56
C LYS A 15 17.55 18.93 -9.60
N SER A 16 17.96 20.18 -9.36
CA SER A 16 17.87 21.22 -10.39
C SER A 16 18.93 21.02 -11.46
N ILE A 17 18.57 21.24 -12.71
CA ILE A 17 19.47 21.11 -13.86
C ILE A 17 20.06 22.47 -14.24
N GLY A 18 19.31 23.56 -14.01
CA GLY A 18 19.74 24.91 -14.37
C GLY A 18 19.31 25.34 -15.77
N ILE A 19 18.54 24.50 -16.48
CA ILE A 19 17.86 24.85 -17.73
C ILE A 19 16.38 25.06 -17.39
N LYS A 20 15.89 26.30 -17.55
CA LYS A 20 14.54 26.71 -17.09
C LYS A 20 13.43 25.81 -17.64
N THR A 21 13.41 25.55 -18.94
CA THR A 21 12.38 24.73 -19.60
C THR A 21 12.37 23.30 -19.09
N VAL A 22 13.54 22.68 -18.98
CA VAL A 22 13.71 21.30 -18.48
C VAL A 22 13.32 21.21 -16.99
N ASP A 23 13.74 22.18 -16.17
CA ASP A 23 13.37 22.24 -14.76
C ASP A 23 11.85 22.40 -14.56
N GLU A 24 11.12 23.05 -15.47
CA GLU A 24 9.65 23.10 -15.44
C GLU A 24 9.01 21.74 -15.72
N TYR A 25 9.57 20.94 -16.64
CA TYR A 25 9.06 19.57 -16.85
C TYR A 25 9.25 18.69 -15.62
N PHE A 26 10.42 18.76 -14.97
CA PHE A 26 10.63 18.04 -13.72
C PHE A 26 9.71 18.54 -12.60
N LYS A 27 9.41 19.85 -12.52
CA LYS A 27 8.46 20.38 -11.53
C LYS A 27 7.06 19.76 -11.69
N GLN A 28 6.61 19.49 -12.90
CA GLN A 28 5.32 18.82 -13.14
C GLN A 28 5.32 17.37 -12.63
N ALA A 29 6.47 16.70 -12.64
CA ALA A 29 6.61 15.34 -12.12
C ALA A 29 6.73 15.26 -10.58
N ILE A 30 7.08 16.35 -9.88
CA ILE A 30 7.32 16.33 -8.43
C ILE A 30 6.09 15.91 -7.63
N ALA A 31 4.91 16.45 -7.96
CA ALA A 31 3.69 16.14 -7.22
C ALA A 31 3.28 14.66 -7.35
N PRO A 32 3.13 14.08 -8.55
CA PRO A 32 2.80 12.65 -8.67
C PRO A 32 3.92 11.75 -8.12
N LEU A 33 5.19 12.17 -8.20
CA LEU A 33 6.29 11.43 -7.58
C LEU A 33 6.21 11.40 -6.04
N ALA A 34 5.84 12.52 -5.42
CA ALA A 34 5.66 12.55 -3.97
C ALA A 34 4.51 11.63 -3.52
N VAL A 35 3.41 11.62 -4.26
CA VAL A 35 2.26 10.72 -4.00
C VAL A 35 2.67 9.25 -4.14
N SER A 36 3.47 8.88 -5.16
CA SER A 36 3.91 7.49 -5.33
C SER A 36 4.82 7.02 -4.19
N ILE A 37 5.71 7.89 -3.71
CA ILE A 37 6.56 7.63 -2.53
C ILE A 37 5.70 7.41 -1.28
N GLU A 38 4.74 8.30 -1.04
CA GLU A 38 3.84 8.24 0.11
C GLU A 38 2.98 6.97 0.09
N MET A 39 2.33 6.66 -1.03
CA MET A 39 1.48 5.46 -1.17
C MET A 39 2.26 4.18 -0.86
N ARG A 40 3.49 4.08 -1.35
CA ARG A 40 4.35 2.93 -1.06
C ARG A 40 4.74 2.87 0.42
N GLY A 41 5.14 3.99 1.01
CA GLY A 41 5.50 4.05 2.44
C GLY A 41 4.33 3.70 3.37
N VAL A 42 3.11 4.14 3.02
CA VAL A 42 1.89 3.81 3.78
C VAL A 42 1.56 2.32 3.67
N LEU A 43 1.68 1.70 2.49
CA LEU A 43 1.47 0.25 2.33
C LEU A 43 2.48 -0.56 3.14
N GLU A 44 3.77 -0.24 3.02
CA GLU A 44 4.84 -0.95 3.74
C GLU A 44 4.66 -0.84 5.26
N SER A 45 4.31 0.36 5.76
CA SER A 45 4.07 0.60 7.18
C SER A 45 2.86 -0.18 7.71
N ALA A 46 1.75 -0.18 6.97
CA ALA A 46 0.53 -0.91 7.35
C ALA A 46 0.77 -2.42 7.35
N LEU A 47 1.51 -2.94 6.36
CA LEU A 47 1.86 -4.35 6.27
C LEU A 47 2.72 -4.80 7.46
N VAL A 48 3.73 -4.00 7.84
CA VAL A 48 4.55 -4.26 9.03
C VAL A 48 3.73 -4.22 10.31
N LYS A 49 2.86 -3.20 10.47
CA LYS A 49 1.96 -3.09 11.62
C LYS A 49 1.06 -4.31 11.75
N TRP A 50 0.39 -4.71 10.67
CA TRP A 50 -0.47 -5.90 10.67
C TRP A 50 0.31 -7.18 11.01
N ARG A 51 1.50 -7.38 10.44
CA ARG A 51 2.34 -8.55 10.77
C ARG A 51 2.67 -8.62 12.26
N ASN A 52 3.06 -7.49 12.84
CA ASN A 52 3.37 -7.38 14.27
C ASN A 52 2.15 -7.67 15.14
N ASP A 53 1.00 -7.07 14.82
CA ASP A 53 -0.25 -7.27 15.58
C ASP A 53 -0.75 -8.73 15.47
N CYS A 54 -0.60 -9.34 14.29
CA CYS A 54 -0.89 -10.75 14.04
C CYS A 54 0.09 -11.69 14.78
N GLY A 55 1.32 -11.23 15.06
CA GLY A 55 2.38 -12.04 15.65
C GLY A 55 3.05 -12.98 14.66
N ILE A 56 3.09 -12.60 13.37
CA ILE A 56 3.89 -13.28 12.36
C ILE A 56 5.20 -12.53 12.14
N GLY A 57 6.27 -13.25 11.83
CA GLY A 57 7.59 -12.65 11.63
C GLY A 57 7.62 -11.64 10.46
N PRO A 58 8.72 -10.88 10.29
CA PRO A 58 8.82 -9.85 9.25
C PRO A 58 8.60 -10.34 7.82
N ALA A 59 8.94 -11.61 7.54
CA ALA A 59 8.71 -12.30 6.27
C ALA A 59 7.38 -13.08 6.22
N GLY A 60 6.51 -12.89 7.21
CA GLY A 60 5.22 -13.56 7.32
C GLY A 60 4.28 -13.19 6.17
N THR A 61 3.65 -14.21 5.60
CA THR A 61 2.72 -14.05 4.46
C THR A 61 1.31 -13.71 4.93
N ILE A 62 0.53 -13.06 4.05
CA ILE A 62 -0.90 -12.78 4.28
C ILE A 62 -1.64 -14.07 4.65
N ARG A 63 -1.41 -15.15 3.89
CA ARG A 63 -2.02 -16.46 4.12
C ARG A 63 -1.71 -17.04 5.51
N GLN A 64 -0.47 -16.90 5.99
CA GLN A 64 -0.11 -17.34 7.35
C GLN A 64 -0.88 -16.55 8.41
N GLY A 65 -0.93 -15.22 8.26
CA GLY A 65 -1.67 -14.37 9.20
C GLY A 65 -3.16 -14.68 9.22
N LEU A 66 -3.80 -14.87 8.06
CA LEU A 66 -5.22 -15.25 7.98
C LEU A 66 -5.52 -16.59 8.68
N ARG A 67 -4.65 -17.59 8.52
CA ARG A 67 -4.78 -18.87 9.24
C ARG A 67 -4.66 -18.70 10.74
N LEU A 68 -3.74 -17.84 11.19
CA LEU A 68 -3.55 -17.57 12.62
C LEU A 68 -4.73 -16.79 13.21
N MET A 69 -5.26 -15.79 12.49
CA MET A 69 -6.48 -15.06 12.86
C MET A 69 -7.66 -16.01 13.03
N LEU A 70 -7.84 -16.95 12.10
CA LEU A 70 -8.88 -17.96 12.20
C LEU A 70 -8.69 -18.90 13.38
N ALA A 71 -7.48 -19.44 13.58
CA ALA A 71 -7.19 -20.34 14.69
C ALA A 71 -7.46 -19.64 16.04
N ARG A 72 -6.99 -18.40 16.20
CA ARG A 72 -7.23 -17.62 17.42
C ARG A 72 -8.70 -17.26 17.63
N THR A 73 -9.45 -17.00 16.56
CA THR A 73 -10.89 -16.78 16.65
C THR A 73 -11.61 -18.04 17.13
N LYS A 74 -11.28 -19.21 16.57
CA LYS A 74 -11.83 -20.50 17.02
C LYS A 74 -11.52 -20.76 18.50
N THR A 75 -10.28 -20.54 18.93
CA THR A 75 -9.90 -20.66 20.34
C THR A 75 -10.69 -19.69 21.23
N ALA A 76 -10.84 -18.44 20.81
CA ALA A 76 -11.63 -17.46 21.56
C ALA A 76 -13.11 -17.89 21.68
N ALA A 77 -13.71 -18.43 20.61
CA ALA A 77 -15.09 -18.92 20.61
C ALA A 77 -15.29 -20.12 21.54
N LEU A 78 -14.33 -21.04 21.58
CA LEU A 78 -14.36 -22.19 22.49
C LEU A 78 -14.28 -21.77 23.95
N ASN A 79 -13.54 -20.71 24.27
CA ASN A 79 -13.41 -20.21 25.64
C ASN A 79 -14.65 -19.47 26.15
N VAL A 80 -15.56 -19.05 25.26
CA VAL A 80 -16.85 -18.43 25.63
C VAL A 80 -17.93 -19.48 25.86
N SER A 81 -17.79 -20.67 25.25
CA SER A 81 -18.72 -21.79 25.48
C SER A 81 -18.46 -22.42 26.85
N PRO A 82 -19.43 -22.45 27.79
CA PRO A 82 -19.24 -23.16 29.06
C PRO A 82 -19.02 -24.65 28.80
N PRO A 83 -18.21 -25.36 29.61
CA PRO A 83 -18.17 -26.82 29.54
C PRO A 83 -19.59 -27.35 29.76
N ASN A 84 -20.02 -28.30 28.91
CA ASN A 84 -21.37 -28.89 28.95
C ASN A 84 -21.78 -29.26 30.38
N SER A 85 -22.53 -28.38 31.03
CA SER A 85 -23.19 -28.66 32.30
C SER A 85 -24.63 -29.04 32.01
N PRO A 86 -25.19 -30.11 32.62
CA PRO A 86 -26.53 -30.59 32.29
C PRO A 86 -27.67 -29.65 32.74
N HIS A 87 -27.39 -28.50 33.37
CA HIS A 87 -28.43 -27.59 33.81
C HIS A 87 -28.71 -26.48 32.81
N LYS A 88 -29.80 -26.69 32.06
CA LYS A 88 -30.43 -25.76 31.13
C LYS A 88 -31.00 -24.55 31.90
N SER A 89 -30.25 -23.46 31.98
CA SER A 89 -30.78 -22.15 32.41
C SER A 89 -30.87 -21.19 31.21
N HIS A 90 -32.04 -20.57 31.08
CA HIS A 90 -32.43 -19.62 30.06
C HIS A 90 -31.44 -18.45 29.92
N ASN A 91 -30.74 -18.35 28.76
CA ASN A 91 -30.29 -17.11 28.08
C ASN A 91 -29.43 -17.45 26.85
N SER A 92 -29.92 -18.38 26.00
CA SER A 92 -29.20 -18.85 24.80
C SER A 92 -28.91 -17.74 23.78
N THR A 93 -29.69 -16.65 23.76
CA THR A 93 -29.56 -15.57 22.77
C THR A 93 -28.38 -14.63 23.03
N GLU A 94 -28.04 -14.34 24.30
CA GLU A 94 -26.88 -13.50 24.63
C GLU A 94 -25.55 -14.21 24.34
N LEU A 95 -25.48 -15.53 24.57
CA LEU A 95 -24.26 -16.32 24.37
C LEU A 95 -23.85 -16.36 22.88
N VAL A 96 -24.83 -16.48 21.98
CA VAL A 96 -24.59 -16.49 20.53
C VAL A 96 -24.08 -15.13 20.04
N ASN A 97 -24.60 -14.03 20.58
CA ASN A 97 -24.16 -12.68 20.19
C ASN A 97 -22.74 -12.36 20.68
N ASN A 98 -22.30 -12.93 21.80
CA ASN A 98 -20.96 -12.69 22.35
C ASN A 98 -19.89 -13.61 21.77
N THR A 99 -20.26 -14.70 21.08
CA THR A 99 -19.29 -15.66 20.53
C THR A 99 -18.47 -15.01 19.39
N PRO A 100 -17.15 -14.89 19.53
CA PRO A 100 -16.31 -14.25 18.53
C PRO A 100 -16.31 -15.02 17.21
N SER A 101 -16.64 -14.32 16.13
CA SER A 101 -16.60 -14.82 14.77
C SER A 101 -16.28 -13.69 13.80
N PHE A 102 -15.78 -14.03 12.61
CA PHE A 102 -15.58 -13.04 11.56
C PHE A 102 -15.99 -13.61 10.21
N ALA A 103 -16.38 -12.72 9.31
CA ALA A 103 -16.64 -13.00 7.91
C ALA A 103 -15.82 -12.05 7.05
N ILE A 104 -15.46 -12.49 5.85
CA ILE A 104 -14.93 -11.62 4.82
C ILE A 104 -16.05 -11.44 3.80
N CYS A 105 -16.49 -10.21 3.63
CA CYS A 105 -17.51 -9.82 2.67
C CYS A 105 -16.85 -9.02 1.55
N SER A 106 -17.38 -9.09 0.33
CA SER A 106 -17.00 -8.15 -0.72
C SER A 106 -18.03 -7.02 -0.73
N ASP A 107 -17.58 -5.77 -0.74
CA ASP A 107 -18.47 -4.63 -0.94
C ASP A 107 -18.86 -4.47 -2.42
N GLU A 108 -19.77 -3.54 -2.71
CA GLU A 108 -20.14 -3.15 -4.08
C GLU A 108 -18.94 -2.63 -4.89
N LYS A 109 -17.84 -2.23 -4.23
CA LYS A 109 -16.60 -1.75 -4.84
C LYS A 109 -15.61 -2.88 -5.14
N THR A 110 -16.00 -4.14 -4.98
CA THR A 110 -15.24 -5.35 -5.32
C THR A 110 -14.05 -5.63 -4.37
N TYR A 111 -13.90 -4.91 -3.25
CA TYR A 111 -12.79 -5.12 -2.32
C TYR A 111 -13.26 -5.92 -1.08
N PRO A 112 -12.42 -6.84 -0.57
CA PRO A 112 -12.76 -7.60 0.63
C PRO A 112 -12.74 -6.69 1.85
N MET A 113 -13.73 -6.88 2.71
CA MET A 113 -13.90 -6.25 4.01
C MET A 113 -14.02 -7.33 5.08
N ILE A 114 -13.34 -7.17 6.20
CA ILE A 114 -13.49 -8.08 7.34
C ILE A 114 -14.53 -7.53 8.31
N VAL A 115 -15.58 -8.32 8.54
CA VAL A 115 -16.65 -8.03 9.50
C VAL A 115 -16.47 -8.94 10.70
N THR A 116 -16.23 -8.36 11.87
CA THR A 116 -16.11 -9.06 13.16
C THR A 116 -17.45 -9.03 13.91
N ARG A 117 -17.74 -10.08 14.67
CA ARG A 117 -18.94 -10.25 15.50
C ARG A 117 -18.57 -10.88 16.84
N GLY A 118 -19.25 -10.50 17.91
CA GLY A 118 -18.94 -10.95 19.26
C GLY A 118 -17.77 -10.23 19.90
N VAL A 119 -17.33 -10.72 21.06
CA VAL A 119 -16.29 -10.05 21.87
C VAL A 119 -14.95 -10.76 21.68
N PHE A 120 -13.97 -10.01 21.15
CA PHE A 120 -12.62 -10.51 20.94
C PHE A 120 -11.67 -10.09 22.07
N PRO A 121 -10.68 -10.92 22.45
CA PRO A 121 -9.55 -10.47 23.23
C PRO A 121 -8.86 -9.26 22.57
N ALA A 122 -8.43 -8.28 23.35
CA ALA A 122 -7.91 -7.00 22.84
C ALA A 122 -6.81 -7.15 21.78
N GLN A 123 -5.87 -8.08 21.98
CA GLN A 123 -4.79 -8.34 21.01
C GLN A 123 -5.33 -8.87 19.66
N LEU A 124 -6.37 -9.70 19.70
CA LEU A 124 -6.98 -10.26 18.50
C LEU A 124 -7.82 -9.20 17.77
N GLN A 125 -8.57 -8.37 18.51
CA GLN A 125 -9.29 -7.24 17.94
C GLN A 125 -8.34 -6.29 17.18
N LYS A 126 -7.19 -5.95 17.78
CA LYS A 126 -6.16 -5.13 17.14
C LYS A 126 -5.61 -5.72 15.83
N THR A 127 -5.55 -7.06 15.75
CA THR A 127 -5.16 -7.76 14.51
C THR A 127 -6.21 -7.55 13.41
N PHE A 128 -7.50 -7.60 13.76
CA PHE A 128 -8.58 -7.32 12.82
C PHE A 128 -8.59 -5.86 12.37
N ASP A 129 -8.44 -4.92 13.31
CA ASP A 129 -8.45 -3.49 12.99
C ASP A 129 -7.29 -3.11 12.04
N SER A 130 -6.09 -3.62 12.31
CA SER A 130 -4.93 -3.41 11.43
C SER A 130 -5.06 -4.09 10.07
N MET A 131 -5.76 -5.23 9.99
CA MET A 131 -6.03 -5.89 8.71
C MET A 131 -7.05 -5.11 7.88
N SER A 132 -8.11 -4.60 8.49
CA SER A 132 -9.10 -3.75 7.83
C SER A 132 -8.45 -2.45 7.31
N GLU A 133 -7.58 -1.83 8.12
CA GLU A 133 -6.79 -0.67 7.69
C GLU A 133 -5.89 -0.98 6.48
N LEU A 134 -5.22 -2.14 6.48
CA LEU A 134 -4.40 -2.59 5.36
C LEU A 134 -5.24 -2.76 4.08
N LEU A 135 -6.43 -3.37 4.19
CA LEU A 135 -7.34 -3.56 3.06
C LEU A 135 -7.84 -2.22 2.48
N ASP A 136 -8.17 -1.26 3.33
CA ASP A 136 -8.54 0.10 2.92
C ASP A 136 -7.40 0.80 2.16
N ILE A 137 -6.15 0.62 2.62
CA ILE A 137 -4.96 1.14 1.94
C ILE A 137 -4.78 0.46 0.58
N CYS A 138 -4.92 -0.86 0.51
CA CYS A 138 -4.85 -1.58 -0.77
C CYS A 138 -5.91 -1.10 -1.76
N ALA A 139 -7.16 -0.93 -1.32
CA ALA A 139 -8.24 -0.41 -2.16
C ALA A 139 -7.93 1.00 -2.69
N LYS A 140 -7.46 1.91 -1.81
CA LYS A 140 -7.02 3.25 -2.22
C LYS A 140 -5.86 3.20 -3.22
N ILE A 141 -4.91 2.29 -3.03
CA ILE A 141 -3.79 2.12 -3.97
C ILE A 141 -4.30 1.67 -5.33
N LEU A 142 -5.15 0.64 -5.38
CA LEU A 142 -5.65 0.08 -6.62
C LEU A 142 -6.48 1.10 -7.42
N VAL A 143 -7.26 1.96 -6.75
CA VAL A 143 -8.01 3.04 -7.41
C VAL A 143 -7.10 4.16 -7.93
N ASN A 144 -6.05 4.52 -7.20
CA ASN A 144 -5.23 5.70 -7.53
C ASN A 144 -3.99 5.40 -8.37
N THR A 145 -3.58 4.13 -8.51
CA THR A 145 -2.29 3.81 -9.18
C THR A 145 -2.34 4.10 -10.67
N ASP A 146 -3.37 3.68 -11.40
CA ASP A 146 -3.46 3.89 -12.85
C ASP A 146 -3.39 5.38 -13.24
N PRO A 147 -4.24 6.28 -12.70
CA PRO A 147 -4.14 7.71 -13.04
C PRO A 147 -2.82 8.35 -12.58
N LEU A 148 -2.16 7.79 -11.56
CA LEU A 148 -0.86 8.26 -11.10
C LEU A 148 0.27 7.81 -12.04
N LEU A 149 0.25 6.56 -12.49
CA LEU A 149 1.19 6.01 -13.47
C LEU A 149 1.09 6.78 -14.78
N THR A 150 -0.11 7.02 -15.31
CA THR A 150 -0.30 7.82 -16.52
C THR A 150 0.38 9.19 -16.41
N LYS A 151 0.17 9.91 -15.30
CA LYS A 151 0.80 11.24 -15.07
C LYS A 151 2.33 11.15 -15.02
N LEU A 152 2.88 10.12 -14.37
CA LEU A 152 4.33 9.91 -14.29
C LEU A 152 4.92 9.51 -15.64
N GLU A 153 4.24 8.66 -16.41
CA GLU A 153 4.65 8.22 -17.74
C GLU A 153 4.66 9.37 -18.73
N GLU A 154 3.59 10.17 -18.78
CA GLU A 154 3.51 11.37 -19.64
C GLU A 154 4.60 12.39 -19.31
N ALA A 155 4.87 12.62 -18.01
CA ALA A 155 5.94 13.51 -17.59
C ALA A 155 7.31 12.94 -17.98
N THR A 156 7.54 11.64 -17.75
CA THR A 156 8.80 10.96 -18.08
C THR A 156 9.06 10.95 -19.58
N LYS A 157 8.02 10.74 -20.40
CA LYS A 157 8.13 10.80 -21.87
C LYS A 157 8.60 12.17 -22.34
N ARG A 158 7.89 13.25 -21.95
CA ARG A 158 8.26 14.64 -22.29
C ARG A 158 9.67 15.02 -21.84
N ILE A 159 10.08 14.54 -20.66
CA ILE A 159 11.43 14.77 -20.14
C ILE A 159 12.47 14.01 -20.99
N THR A 160 12.18 12.76 -21.37
CA THR A 160 13.13 11.93 -22.12
C THR A 160 13.36 12.46 -23.53
N GLU A 161 12.35 13.09 -24.15
CA GLU A 161 12.49 13.80 -25.43
C GLU A 161 13.52 14.95 -25.37
N CYS A 162 13.77 15.53 -24.18
CA CYS A 162 14.81 16.55 -24.02
C CYS A 162 16.24 15.97 -24.03
N ASN A 163 16.39 14.64 -23.90
CA ASN A 163 17.70 13.99 -23.77
C ASN A 163 18.55 14.16 -25.03
N ASP A 164 17.93 14.01 -26.21
CA ASP A 164 18.64 14.05 -27.50
C ASP A 164 19.21 15.45 -27.81
N GLY A 165 18.55 16.49 -27.29
CA GLY A 165 18.97 17.88 -27.40
C GLY A 165 19.70 18.44 -26.18
N LEU A 166 20.02 17.63 -25.16
CA LEU A 166 20.44 18.13 -23.85
C LEU A 166 21.71 18.97 -23.91
N SER A 167 22.71 18.55 -24.69
CA SER A 167 23.96 19.31 -24.87
C SER A 167 23.71 20.69 -25.48
N GLN A 168 22.81 20.78 -26.47
CA GLN A 168 22.43 22.05 -27.08
C GLN A 168 21.63 22.91 -26.10
N LEU A 169 20.73 22.31 -25.31
CA LEU A 169 19.98 23.02 -24.27
C LEU A 169 20.90 23.58 -23.18
N CYS A 170 21.95 22.85 -22.79
CA CYS A 170 23.00 23.34 -21.89
C CYS A 170 23.71 24.55 -22.48
N ALA A 171 24.17 24.47 -23.73
CA ALA A 171 24.85 25.58 -24.40
C ALA A 171 23.93 26.81 -24.52
N ASN A 172 22.67 26.62 -24.93
CA ASN A 172 21.67 27.69 -25.05
C ASN A 172 21.34 28.34 -23.70
N ALA A 173 21.47 27.61 -22.59
CA ALA A 173 21.31 28.12 -21.23
C ALA A 173 22.60 28.76 -20.67
N GLY A 174 23.66 28.87 -21.46
CA GLY A 174 24.96 29.41 -21.03
C GLY A 174 25.74 28.48 -20.08
N LEU A 175 25.39 27.19 -20.04
CA LEU A 175 26.08 26.19 -19.25
C LEU A 175 27.21 25.57 -20.07
N HIS A 176 28.45 25.72 -19.58
CA HIS A 176 29.65 25.17 -20.21
C HIS A 176 30.55 24.43 -19.21
N GLY A 177 31.43 23.57 -19.72
CA GLY A 177 32.41 22.82 -18.93
C GLY A 177 31.78 22.04 -17.77
N VAL A 178 32.32 22.22 -16.56
CA VAL A 178 31.86 21.52 -15.34
C VAL A 178 30.38 21.78 -15.04
N LYS A 179 29.86 22.98 -15.35
CA LYS A 179 28.43 23.28 -15.13
C LYS A 179 27.52 22.49 -16.07
N ALA A 180 27.92 22.35 -17.35
CA ALA A 180 27.19 21.54 -18.32
C ALA A 180 27.24 20.06 -17.92
N ALA A 181 28.41 19.55 -17.53
CA ALA A 181 28.56 18.17 -17.06
C ALA A 181 27.63 17.88 -15.87
N ARG A 182 27.60 18.76 -14.85
CA ARG A 182 26.72 18.63 -13.69
C ARG A 182 25.23 18.69 -14.06
N ALA A 183 24.86 19.52 -15.03
CA ALA A 183 23.49 19.60 -15.53
C ALA A 183 23.08 18.27 -16.18
N CYS A 184 23.94 17.68 -17.01
CA CYS A 184 23.72 16.37 -17.63
C CYS A 184 23.63 15.24 -16.59
N GLU A 185 24.51 15.23 -15.58
CA GLU A 185 24.45 14.25 -14.48
C GLU A 185 23.16 14.36 -13.67
N ASN A 186 22.74 15.58 -13.34
CA ASN A 186 21.49 15.83 -12.62
C ASN A 186 20.28 15.40 -13.46
N PHE A 187 20.29 15.69 -14.76
CA PHE A 187 19.25 15.23 -15.67
C PHE A 187 19.17 13.70 -15.69
N ALA A 188 20.30 13.02 -15.89
CA ALA A 188 20.35 11.56 -15.91
C ALA A 188 19.91 10.94 -14.58
N TRP A 189 20.30 11.54 -13.44
CA TRP A 189 19.83 11.14 -12.11
C TRP A 189 18.31 11.26 -12.00
N ASN A 190 17.74 12.40 -12.38
CA ASN A 190 16.30 12.63 -12.28
C ASN A 190 15.50 11.69 -13.19
N VAL A 191 15.99 11.42 -14.41
CA VAL A 191 15.35 10.44 -15.32
C VAL A 191 15.38 9.04 -14.72
N ARG A 192 16.52 8.60 -14.16
CA ARG A 192 16.59 7.30 -13.47
C ARG A 192 15.63 7.23 -12.30
N LEU A 193 15.59 8.27 -11.47
CA LEU A 193 14.68 8.38 -10.34
C LEU A 193 13.21 8.22 -10.77
N LEU A 194 12.76 8.95 -11.80
CA LEU A 194 11.39 8.82 -12.32
C LEU A 194 11.08 7.40 -12.81
N LYS A 195 11.99 6.80 -13.60
CA LYS A 195 11.83 5.42 -14.08
C LYS A 195 11.78 4.41 -12.92
N THR A 196 12.62 4.57 -11.91
CA THR A 196 12.59 3.73 -10.70
C THR A 196 11.24 3.80 -10.00
N HIS A 197 10.67 4.99 -9.84
CA HIS A 197 9.38 5.14 -9.19
C HIS A 197 8.21 4.61 -10.02
N LEU A 198 8.27 4.70 -11.36
CA LEU A 198 7.30 4.01 -12.24
C LEU A 198 7.32 2.49 -12.00
N THR A 199 8.50 1.88 -11.96
CA THR A 199 8.62 0.44 -11.67
C THR A 199 8.15 0.10 -10.25
N LEU A 200 8.52 0.90 -9.26
CA LEU A 200 8.11 0.66 -7.86
C LEU A 200 6.60 0.79 -7.68
N MET A 201 5.96 1.73 -8.38
CA MET A 201 4.51 1.91 -8.27
C MET A 201 3.75 0.73 -8.89
N ASN A 202 4.19 0.22 -10.05
CA ASN A 202 3.68 -1.03 -10.62
C ASN A 202 3.81 -2.22 -9.65
N LYS A 203 4.97 -2.35 -8.98
CA LYS A 203 5.16 -3.37 -7.94
C LYS A 203 4.22 -3.18 -6.75
N THR A 204 4.04 -1.94 -6.30
CA THR A 204 3.13 -1.58 -5.19
C THR A 204 1.68 -1.94 -5.54
N GLN A 205 1.25 -1.68 -6.77
CA GLN A 205 -0.07 -2.09 -7.27
C GLN A 205 -0.23 -3.61 -7.27
N THR A 206 0.79 -4.32 -7.78
CA THR A 206 0.79 -5.79 -7.83
C THR A 206 0.74 -6.38 -6.42
N GLU A 207 1.48 -5.82 -5.46
CA GLU A 207 1.46 -6.24 -4.06
C GLU A 207 0.08 -6.00 -3.42
N ALA A 208 -0.50 -4.81 -3.62
CA ALA A 208 -1.85 -4.51 -3.14
C ALA A 208 -2.89 -5.48 -3.73
N ASN A 209 -2.81 -5.77 -5.04
CA ASN A 209 -3.70 -6.72 -5.70
C ASN A 209 -3.51 -8.15 -5.14
N ASN A 210 -2.26 -8.57 -4.92
CA ASN A 210 -1.95 -9.87 -4.34
C ASN A 210 -2.48 -10.03 -2.91
N ILE A 211 -2.44 -8.97 -2.10
CA ILE A 211 -3.02 -8.96 -0.75
C ILE A 211 -4.53 -9.14 -0.85
N VAL A 212 -5.21 -8.29 -1.63
CA VAL A 212 -6.65 -8.34 -1.85
C VAL A 212 -7.09 -9.71 -2.35
N THR A 213 -6.42 -10.26 -3.36
CA THR A 213 -6.72 -11.57 -3.94
C THR A 213 -6.55 -12.69 -2.91
N GLN A 214 -5.48 -12.66 -2.10
CA GLN A 214 -5.27 -13.68 -1.06
C GLN A 214 -6.36 -13.68 0.00
N VAL A 215 -6.84 -12.49 0.39
CA VAL A 215 -7.92 -12.35 1.38
C VAL A 215 -9.24 -12.84 0.80
N SER A 216 -9.59 -12.42 -0.42
CA SER A 216 -10.79 -12.87 -1.10
C SER A 216 -10.79 -14.40 -1.32
N CYS A 217 -9.66 -14.98 -1.76
CA CYS A 217 -9.56 -16.42 -1.97
C CYS A 217 -9.58 -17.23 -0.66
N PHE A 218 -9.17 -16.66 0.47
CA PHE A 218 -9.21 -17.36 1.75
C PHE A 218 -10.64 -17.81 2.11
N VAL A 219 -11.65 -17.02 1.73
CA VAL A 219 -13.07 -17.34 1.91
C VAL A 219 -13.49 -18.56 1.13
N PHE A 220 -13.12 -18.61 -0.15
CA PHE A 220 -13.49 -19.71 -1.04
C PHE A 220 -12.90 -21.03 -0.56
N PHE A 221 -11.62 -21.05 -0.18
CA PHE A 221 -10.98 -22.26 0.32
C PHE A 221 -11.56 -22.73 1.65
N PHE A 222 -11.86 -21.81 2.59
CA PHE A 222 -12.38 -22.23 3.89
C PHE A 222 -13.84 -22.66 3.85
N ASN A 223 -14.70 -22.03 3.04
CA ASN A 223 -16.06 -22.52 2.86
C ASN A 223 -16.04 -23.94 2.26
N PHE A 224 -15.16 -24.21 1.30
CA PHE A 224 -15.09 -25.53 0.67
C PHE A 224 -14.62 -26.63 1.64
N SER A 225 -13.69 -26.34 2.55
CA SER A 225 -13.21 -27.31 3.55
C SER A 225 -14.21 -27.69 4.65
N PHE A 226 -15.37 -27.03 4.74
CA PHE A 226 -16.44 -27.45 5.67
C PHE A 226 -17.55 -28.28 5.00
N TYR A 227 -17.50 -28.45 3.67
CA TYR A 227 -18.46 -29.25 2.90
C TYR A 227 -17.93 -30.63 2.45
N PHE A 228 -16.75 -31.03 2.91
CA PHE A 228 -16.17 -32.37 2.75
C PHE A 228 -15.78 -32.94 4.11
#